data_AF-A0A6N4QEI1-F1
#
_entry.id   AF-A0A6N4QEI1-F1
#
_cell.length_a   1.000
_cell.length_b   1.000
_cell.length_c   1.000
_cell.angle_alpha   90.00
_cell.angle_beta   90.00
_cell.angle_gamma   90.00
#
_symmetry.space_group_name_H-M   'P 1'
#
loop_
_entity.id
_entity.type
_entity.pdbx_description
1 polymer ?
#
loop_
_entity_poly.entity_id
_entity_poly.type
_entity_poly.pdbx_seq_one_letter_code
_entity_poly.pdbx_strand_id
1 'polypeptide(L)'
;MRSIVVVFGLLASFIFAEEPVSETKPEFVWPIQGLDLPALITSTFGESRKDHFHNGLDISSVLQPVKSMSQGFILYSRYAEDDPFEEERGSGNIVWVAHKSGYVSGYYHLGGTRNETVRTGKQISAGDTIGISGNTGHSTGGHLHFVLGKDYGKTLLDPLAYLPAVEDTMPPQIANLFIHVGENFTNLNDGDNINVSKAFPLTVSIIDGGVKNSQRRGVKDVKFLFNGEAYKQANFSSLRFEEGKWKTKEGHSFDDLFFKDRYLVGILNLKAGENTIKVQTKDFSGKESERSFSINITRISGGN
;
A
#
# COMPACT_ATOMS: atom_id res chain seq x y z
N MET A 1 -26.65 -69.39 44.73
CA MET A 1 -26.03 -68.06 44.90
C MET A 1 -25.23 -67.76 43.65
N ARG A 2 -25.65 -66.80 42.82
CA ARG A 2 -24.89 -66.31 41.66
C ARG A 2 -24.38 -64.92 42.01
N SER A 3 -23.07 -64.80 42.18
CA SER A 3 -22.42 -63.52 42.50
C SER A 3 -22.30 -62.69 41.22
N ILE A 4 -22.93 -61.52 41.23
CA ILE A 4 -22.78 -60.48 40.20
C ILE A 4 -21.50 -59.71 40.53
N VAL A 5 -20.53 -59.72 39.63
CA VAL A 5 -19.35 -58.83 39.70
C VAL A 5 -19.70 -57.56 38.94
N VAL A 6 -19.84 -56.44 39.66
CA VAL A 6 -20.00 -55.10 39.06
C VAL A 6 -18.60 -54.51 38.89
N VAL A 7 -18.17 -54.34 37.65
CA VAL A 7 -16.93 -53.62 37.32
C VAL A 7 -17.27 -52.14 37.13
N PHE A 8 -16.81 -51.29 38.04
CA PHE A 8 -16.86 -49.83 37.87
C PHE A 8 -15.70 -49.39 36.97
N GLY A 9 -16.00 -49.07 35.71
CA GLY A 9 -15.05 -48.42 34.80
C GLY A 9 -14.96 -46.92 35.10
N LEU A 10 -13.79 -46.46 35.52
CA LEU A 10 -13.48 -45.04 35.68
C LEU A 10 -13.21 -44.44 34.30
N LEU A 11 -14.17 -43.69 33.74
CA LEU A 11 -13.93 -42.87 32.56
C LEU A 11 -13.15 -41.61 32.99
N ALA A 12 -11.85 -41.57 32.69
CA ALA A 12 -11.08 -40.34 32.79
C ALA A 12 -11.40 -39.44 31.59
N SER A 13 -12.23 -38.42 31.81
CA SER A 13 -12.44 -37.34 30.86
C SER A 13 -11.20 -36.44 30.85
N PHE A 14 -10.37 -36.55 29.80
CA PHE A 14 -9.31 -35.59 29.52
C PHE A 14 -9.95 -34.29 29.02
N ILE A 15 -10.03 -33.29 29.91
CA ILE A 15 -10.30 -31.91 29.51
C ILE A 15 -9.00 -31.38 28.93
N PHE A 16 -8.90 -31.25 27.61
CA PHE A 16 -7.89 -30.39 27.00
C PHE A 16 -8.29 -28.95 27.35
N ALA A 17 -7.57 -28.34 28.30
CA ALA A 17 -7.60 -26.90 28.42
C ALA A 17 -6.94 -26.34 27.16
N GLU A 18 -7.74 -25.68 26.30
CA GLU A 18 -7.17 -24.75 25.33
C GLU A 18 -6.54 -23.61 26.14
N GLU A 19 -5.22 -23.69 26.30
CA GLU A 19 -4.43 -22.54 26.73
C GLU A 19 -4.79 -21.37 25.81
N PRO A 20 -5.24 -20.22 26.34
CA PRO A 20 -5.47 -19.06 25.49
C PRO A 20 -4.13 -18.70 24.85
N VAL A 21 -3.99 -18.95 23.55
CA VAL A 21 -2.86 -18.46 22.78
C VAL A 21 -2.94 -16.94 22.86
N SER A 22 -2.17 -16.36 23.78
CA SER A 22 -1.92 -14.93 23.81
C SER A 22 -1.27 -14.61 22.48
N GLU A 23 -2.04 -14.06 21.55
CA GLU A 23 -1.53 -13.52 20.29
C GLU A 23 -0.70 -12.28 20.63
N THR A 24 0.53 -12.49 21.10
CA THR A 24 1.52 -11.44 21.09
C THR A 24 1.71 -11.07 19.61
N LYS A 25 1.34 -9.83 19.26
CA LYS A 25 1.58 -9.29 17.92
C LYS A 25 3.05 -9.59 17.59
N PRO A 26 3.34 -10.24 16.45
CA PRO A 26 4.72 -10.59 16.15
C PRO A 26 5.55 -9.31 16.17
N GLU A 27 6.71 -9.38 16.83
CA GLU A 27 7.67 -8.28 16.77
C GLU A 27 8.11 -8.15 15.31
N PHE A 28 7.84 -6.98 14.73
CA PHE A 28 8.14 -6.66 13.35
C PHE A 28 9.33 -5.73 13.32
N VAL A 29 10.34 -6.11 12.55
CA VAL A 29 11.55 -5.32 12.33
C VAL A 29 11.60 -4.80 10.90
N TRP A 30 12.30 -3.69 10.71
CA TRP A 30 12.55 -3.15 9.38
C TRP A 30 13.36 -4.14 8.52
N PRO A 31 12.97 -4.34 7.24
CA PRO A 31 13.66 -5.26 6.35
C PRO A 31 14.99 -4.69 5.82
N ILE A 32 15.18 -3.38 5.92
CA ILE A 32 16.45 -2.67 5.72
C ILE A 32 16.80 -2.01 7.05
N GLN A 33 18.07 -2.04 7.45
CA GLN A 33 18.54 -1.38 8.67
C GLN A 33 19.36 -0.14 8.32
N GLY A 34 19.15 0.95 9.04
CA GLY A 34 19.87 2.21 8.85
C GLY A 34 19.41 3.29 9.82
N LEU A 35 20.26 4.30 10.07
CA LEU A 35 19.94 5.39 10.98
C LEU A 35 18.97 6.43 10.38
N ASP A 36 18.87 6.49 9.04
CA ASP A 36 18.06 7.47 8.30
C ASP A 36 16.91 6.81 7.51
N LEU A 37 16.30 5.77 8.08
CA LEU A 37 15.17 5.04 7.48
C LEU A 37 14.04 5.95 6.95
N PRO A 38 13.61 7.01 7.67
CA PRO A 38 12.58 7.91 7.14
C PRO A 38 12.97 8.49 5.78
N ALA A 39 14.24 8.81 5.56
CA ALA A 39 14.70 9.38 4.32
C ALA A 39 15.01 8.36 3.22
N LEU A 40 14.99 7.06 3.53
CA LEU A 40 15.15 5.99 2.56
C LEU A 40 13.83 5.55 1.93
N ILE A 41 12.69 5.86 2.52
CA ILE A 41 11.38 5.54 1.95
C ILE A 41 11.15 6.39 0.70
N THR A 42 11.04 5.76 -0.47
CA THR A 42 10.91 6.47 -1.75
C THR A 42 9.47 6.47 -2.29
N SER A 43 8.69 5.43 -1.97
CA SER A 43 7.32 5.24 -2.44
C SER A 43 6.49 4.53 -1.37
N THR A 44 5.25 4.97 -1.15
CA THR A 44 4.35 4.45 -0.11
C THR A 44 3.27 3.54 -0.68
N PHE A 45 2.61 2.78 0.20
CA PHE A 45 1.56 1.86 -0.18
C PHE A 45 0.34 2.60 -0.76
N GLY A 46 -0.29 2.02 -1.77
CA GLY A 46 -1.52 2.54 -2.39
C GLY A 46 -1.32 3.72 -3.35
N GLU A 47 -0.10 4.25 -3.50
CA GLU A 47 0.17 5.31 -4.48
C GLU A 47 0.05 4.79 -5.92
N SER A 48 -0.14 5.69 -6.89
CA SER A 48 -0.34 5.30 -8.29
C SER A 48 0.95 4.83 -8.96
N ARG A 49 0.88 3.66 -9.61
CA ARG A 49 1.86 3.19 -10.61
C ARG A 49 1.38 3.40 -12.05
N LYS A 50 0.45 4.33 -12.26
CA LYS A 50 -0.24 4.71 -13.52
C LYS A 50 -1.33 3.75 -13.96
N ASP A 51 -1.15 2.45 -13.76
CA ASP A 51 -2.11 1.41 -14.17
C ASP A 51 -2.51 0.45 -13.02
N HIS A 52 -1.87 0.56 -11.86
CA HIS A 52 -2.20 -0.20 -10.66
C HIS A 52 -1.76 0.52 -9.37
N PHE A 53 -2.25 0.04 -8.23
CA PHE A 53 -1.75 0.47 -6.92
C PHE A 53 -0.34 -0.03 -6.69
N HIS A 54 0.51 0.83 -6.14
CA HIS A 54 1.73 0.37 -5.49
C HIS A 54 1.36 -0.50 -4.29
N ASN A 55 1.74 -1.77 -4.32
CA ASN A 55 1.24 -2.78 -3.40
C ASN A 55 2.17 -3.03 -2.19
N GLY A 56 3.14 -2.14 -1.97
CA GLY A 56 4.17 -2.28 -0.95
C GLY A 56 4.77 -0.94 -0.54
N LEU A 57 5.97 -1.00 0.00
CA LEU A 57 6.79 0.12 0.45
C LEU A 57 8.15 0.01 -0.24
N ASP A 58 8.59 1.05 -0.93
CA ASP A 58 9.93 1.06 -1.51
C ASP A 58 10.91 1.75 -0.56
N ILE A 59 12.03 1.07 -0.32
CA ILE A 59 13.11 1.54 0.56
C ILE A 59 14.40 1.56 -0.25
N SER A 60 14.88 2.77 -0.55
CA SER A 60 16.16 3.00 -1.21
C SER A 60 17.27 2.26 -0.47
N SER A 61 17.90 1.33 -1.18
CA SER A 61 18.92 0.44 -0.63
C SER A 61 19.63 -0.26 -1.78
N VAL A 62 20.96 -0.33 -1.72
CA VAL A 62 21.78 -0.99 -2.74
C VAL A 62 22.85 -1.80 -2.05
N LEU A 63 22.95 -3.09 -2.39
CA LEU A 63 23.92 -4.02 -1.81
C LEU A 63 23.83 -4.10 -0.27
N GLN A 64 22.64 -3.90 0.29
CA GLN A 64 22.41 -3.97 1.74
C GLN A 64 21.78 -5.31 2.12
N PRO A 65 22.10 -5.87 3.31
CA PRO A 65 21.41 -7.03 3.83
C PRO A 65 19.90 -6.78 3.96
N VAL A 66 19.10 -7.63 3.33
CA VAL A 66 17.64 -7.64 3.47
C VAL A 66 17.27 -8.63 4.55
N LYS A 67 16.50 -8.15 5.54
CA LYS A 67 16.13 -8.87 6.75
C LYS A 67 14.70 -9.37 6.69
N SER A 68 14.45 -10.55 7.25
CA SER A 68 13.09 -11.01 7.51
C SER A 68 12.42 -10.10 8.53
N MET A 69 11.20 -9.64 8.25
CA MET A 69 10.43 -8.74 9.12
C MET A 69 10.06 -9.43 10.42
N SER A 70 9.81 -10.74 10.37
CA SER A 70 9.43 -11.54 11.53
C SER A 70 9.88 -12.97 11.38
N GLN A 71 9.66 -13.77 12.43
CA GLN A 71 9.88 -15.20 12.39
C GLN A 71 8.95 -15.85 11.34
N GLY A 72 9.46 -16.82 10.57
CA GLY A 72 8.68 -17.46 9.52
C GLY A 72 9.38 -18.59 8.81
N PHE A 73 8.81 -18.99 7.68
CA PHE A 73 9.36 -19.99 6.76
C PHE A 73 9.31 -19.44 5.33
N ILE A 74 10.27 -19.83 4.50
CA ILE A 74 10.24 -19.49 3.07
C ILE A 74 8.99 -20.12 2.45
N LEU A 75 8.09 -19.27 1.97
CA LEU A 75 6.90 -19.68 1.24
C LEU A 75 7.23 -19.92 -0.24
N TYR A 76 8.02 -19.01 -0.80
CA TYR A 76 8.37 -19.03 -2.21
C TYR A 76 9.62 -18.17 -2.43
N SER A 77 10.45 -18.55 -3.40
CA SER A 77 11.54 -17.71 -3.89
C SER A 77 11.79 -17.97 -5.36
N ARG A 78 12.25 -16.94 -6.08
CA ARG A 78 12.67 -17.05 -7.48
C ARG A 78 13.87 -16.15 -7.69
N TYR A 79 14.89 -16.68 -8.33
CA TYR A 79 16.09 -15.95 -8.71
C TYR A 79 16.39 -16.19 -10.18
N ALA A 80 17.06 -15.26 -10.84
CA ALA A 80 17.51 -15.42 -12.22
C ALA A 80 18.42 -16.65 -12.42
N GLU A 81 19.10 -17.10 -11.37
CA GLU A 81 19.90 -18.35 -11.41
C GLU A 81 19.06 -19.63 -11.56
N ASP A 82 17.74 -19.58 -11.30
CA ASP A 82 16.84 -20.73 -11.48
C ASP A 82 16.63 -21.04 -12.97
N ASP A 83 16.57 -20.01 -13.81
CA ASP A 83 16.52 -20.12 -15.28
C ASP A 83 17.19 -18.88 -15.92
N PRO A 84 18.50 -18.94 -16.22
CA PRO A 84 19.26 -17.80 -16.72
C PRO A 84 18.92 -17.42 -18.17
N PHE A 85 18.06 -18.21 -18.85
CA PHE A 85 17.63 -17.94 -20.22
C PHE A 85 16.22 -17.36 -20.30
N GLU A 86 15.45 -17.38 -19.19
CA GLU A 86 14.14 -16.73 -19.11
C GLU A 86 14.29 -15.21 -19.02
N GLU A 87 13.37 -14.46 -19.63
CA GLU A 87 13.32 -13.01 -19.43
C GLU A 87 13.04 -12.68 -17.97
N GLU A 88 13.79 -11.72 -17.43
CA GLU A 88 13.65 -11.33 -16.03
C GLU A 88 12.28 -10.71 -15.79
N ARG A 89 11.48 -11.38 -14.93
CA ARG A 89 10.14 -10.91 -14.58
C ARG A 89 10.24 -9.55 -13.86
N GLY A 90 9.19 -8.74 -13.98
CA GLY A 90 9.18 -7.38 -13.40
C GLY A 90 9.52 -7.29 -11.91
N SER A 91 9.30 -8.36 -11.14
CA SER A 91 9.66 -8.42 -9.72
C SER A 91 11.14 -8.72 -9.42
N GLY A 92 11.93 -9.11 -10.43
CA GLY A 92 13.35 -9.47 -10.28
C GLY A 92 13.53 -10.73 -9.45
N ASN A 93 14.63 -10.80 -8.70
CA ASN A 93 14.80 -11.83 -7.68
C ASN A 93 13.89 -11.52 -6.49
N ILE A 94 13.16 -12.54 -6.03
CA ILE A 94 12.16 -12.38 -4.98
C ILE A 94 12.22 -13.49 -3.94
N VAL A 95 11.87 -13.11 -2.72
CA VAL A 95 11.62 -14.02 -1.61
C VAL A 95 10.27 -13.66 -0.98
N TRP A 96 9.48 -14.67 -0.66
CA TRP A 96 8.27 -14.57 0.13
C TRP A 96 8.40 -15.42 1.39
N VAL A 97 8.05 -14.85 2.53
CA VAL A 97 8.11 -15.49 3.84
C VAL A 97 6.71 -15.58 4.41
N ALA A 98 6.31 -16.78 4.84
CA ALA A 98 5.09 -16.98 5.62
C ALA A 98 5.39 -16.82 7.12
N HIS A 99 4.55 -16.07 7.81
CA HIS A 99 4.67 -15.79 9.24
C HIS A 99 3.47 -16.36 10.00
N LYS A 100 3.52 -16.26 11.34
CA LYS A 100 2.38 -16.62 12.20
C LYS A 100 1.15 -15.75 11.91
N SER A 101 -0.03 -16.23 12.34
CA SER A 101 -1.31 -15.50 12.25
C SER A 101 -1.69 -15.03 10.83
N GLY A 102 -1.28 -15.79 9.81
CA GLY A 102 -1.66 -15.57 8.41
C GLY A 102 -0.97 -14.39 7.73
N TYR A 103 0.06 -13.80 8.35
CA TYR A 103 0.88 -12.77 7.71
C TYR A 103 1.85 -13.39 6.69
N VAL A 104 2.10 -12.66 5.61
CA VAL A 104 3.12 -12.98 4.61
C VAL A 104 3.89 -11.71 4.28
N SER A 105 5.19 -11.82 4.01
CA SER A 105 6.00 -10.69 3.54
C SER A 105 6.76 -11.04 2.26
N GLY A 106 6.85 -10.06 1.36
CA GLY A 106 7.51 -10.19 0.06
C GLY A 106 8.67 -9.21 -0.05
N TYR A 107 9.77 -9.69 -0.65
CA TYR A 107 11.03 -8.96 -0.79
C TYR A 107 11.47 -9.00 -2.24
N TYR A 108 11.43 -7.85 -2.92
CA TYR A 108 11.56 -7.76 -4.36
C TYR A 108 12.87 -7.07 -4.78
N HIS A 109 13.20 -7.19 -6.07
CA HIS A 109 14.38 -6.55 -6.67
C HIS A 109 15.71 -6.95 -6.02
N LEU A 110 15.78 -8.15 -5.42
CA LEU A 110 16.97 -8.63 -4.71
C LEU A 110 18.16 -8.79 -5.68
N GLY A 111 19.36 -8.52 -5.19
CA GLY A 111 20.61 -8.71 -5.93
C GLY A 111 21.25 -10.07 -5.70
N GLY A 112 22.19 -10.42 -6.59
CA GLY A 112 23.05 -11.59 -6.43
C GLY A 112 22.32 -12.93 -6.51
N THR A 113 22.91 -13.94 -5.86
CA THR A 113 22.40 -15.32 -5.81
C THR A 113 21.65 -15.58 -4.51
N ARG A 114 20.79 -16.61 -4.50
CA ARG A 114 20.04 -17.05 -3.32
C ARG A 114 20.99 -17.44 -2.19
N ASN A 115 20.73 -16.92 -0.99
CA ASN A 115 21.53 -17.22 0.20
C ASN A 115 21.14 -18.58 0.82
N GLU A 116 21.99 -19.08 1.73
CA GLU A 116 21.79 -20.40 2.35
C GLU A 116 20.52 -20.50 3.19
N THR A 117 20.14 -19.40 3.87
CA THR A 117 18.89 -19.32 4.64
C THR A 117 17.69 -19.62 3.75
N VAL A 118 17.63 -19.00 2.57
CA VAL A 118 16.54 -19.22 1.61
C VAL A 118 16.64 -20.60 0.95
N ARG A 119 17.85 -21.07 0.61
CA ARG A 119 18.07 -22.40 -0.01
C ARG A 119 17.62 -23.55 0.88
N THR A 120 17.93 -23.48 2.17
CA THR A 120 17.65 -24.58 3.11
C THR A 120 16.20 -24.64 3.55
N GLY A 121 15.43 -23.56 3.37
CA GLY A 121 14.04 -23.48 3.81
C GLY A 121 13.85 -23.63 5.32
N LYS A 122 14.93 -23.48 6.09
CA LYS A 122 14.88 -23.54 7.56
C LYS A 122 13.99 -22.43 8.11
N GLN A 123 13.56 -22.61 9.35
CA GLN A 123 12.87 -21.57 10.07
C GLN A 123 13.76 -20.32 10.16
N ILE A 124 13.16 -19.17 9.87
CA ILE A 124 13.78 -17.85 9.86
C ILE A 124 13.34 -17.11 11.12
N SER A 125 14.25 -16.42 11.78
CA SER A 125 13.96 -15.51 12.88
C SER A 125 13.76 -14.08 12.38
N ALA A 126 13.11 -13.23 13.17
CA ALA A 126 13.06 -11.81 12.86
C ALA A 126 14.50 -11.23 12.79
N GLY A 127 14.81 -10.46 11.75
CA GLY A 127 16.14 -9.85 11.57
C GLY A 127 17.19 -10.73 10.87
N ASP A 128 16.88 -11.99 10.59
CA ASP A 128 17.77 -12.87 9.81
C ASP A 128 17.90 -12.35 8.38
N THR A 129 19.12 -12.43 7.83
CA THR A 129 19.35 -12.05 6.43
C THR A 129 18.76 -13.10 5.49
N ILE A 130 17.90 -12.66 4.59
CA ILE A 130 17.23 -13.48 3.57
C ILE A 130 17.62 -13.09 2.13
N GLY A 131 18.46 -12.06 1.98
CA GLY A 131 18.94 -11.63 0.68
C GLY A 131 19.78 -10.37 0.77
N ILE A 132 20.11 -9.82 -0.39
CA ILE A 132 20.80 -8.55 -0.55
C ILE A 132 19.91 -7.66 -1.44
N SER A 133 19.73 -6.39 -1.11
CA SER A 133 18.98 -5.47 -1.96
C SER A 133 19.74 -5.18 -3.25
N GLY A 134 19.01 -5.00 -4.34
CA GLY A 134 19.59 -4.88 -5.68
C GLY A 134 18.77 -3.99 -6.57
N ASN A 135 18.78 -4.31 -7.87
CA ASN A 135 18.07 -3.58 -8.91
C ASN A 135 17.58 -4.54 -10.01
N THR A 136 17.22 -5.78 -9.64
CA THR A 136 16.76 -6.79 -10.59
C THR A 136 15.29 -6.56 -10.97
N GLY A 137 14.91 -6.97 -12.18
CA GLY A 137 13.56 -6.80 -12.72
C GLY A 137 13.26 -5.37 -13.16
N HIS A 138 11.99 -4.97 -13.07
CA HIS A 138 11.53 -3.66 -13.46
C HIS A 138 11.75 -2.67 -12.30
N SER A 139 12.97 -2.16 -12.19
CA SER A 139 13.38 -1.19 -11.18
C SER A 139 14.13 -0.03 -11.82
N THR A 140 13.77 1.21 -11.46
CA THR A 140 14.38 2.44 -12.00
C THR A 140 15.69 2.82 -11.32
N GLY A 141 15.98 2.23 -10.17
CA GLY A 141 17.18 2.43 -9.36
C GLY A 141 17.18 1.50 -8.17
N GLY A 142 18.34 1.18 -7.60
CA GLY A 142 18.41 0.11 -6.61
C GLY A 142 17.66 0.42 -5.32
N HIS A 143 16.73 -0.46 -4.96
CA HIS A 143 15.87 -0.37 -3.79
C HIS A 143 15.34 -1.76 -3.40
N LEU A 144 14.76 -1.85 -2.21
CA LEU A 144 13.92 -2.96 -1.81
C LEU A 144 12.46 -2.54 -1.97
N HIS A 145 11.71 -3.30 -2.77
CA HIS A 145 10.25 -3.23 -2.74
C HIS A 145 9.73 -4.27 -1.73
N PHE A 146 9.12 -3.79 -0.65
CA PHE A 146 8.67 -4.60 0.48
C PHE A 146 7.15 -4.69 0.53
N VAL A 147 6.62 -5.91 0.51
CA VAL A 147 5.18 -6.17 0.56
C VAL A 147 4.82 -6.81 1.89
N LEU A 148 3.73 -6.36 2.50
CA LEU A 148 3.11 -7.03 3.65
C LEU A 148 1.70 -7.47 3.26
N GLY A 149 1.39 -8.73 3.55
CA GLY A 149 0.07 -9.32 3.35
C GLY A 149 -0.44 -10.00 4.60
N LYS A 150 -1.76 -10.20 4.63
CA LYS A 150 -2.53 -10.95 5.62
C LYS A 150 -3.54 -11.84 4.90
N ASP A 151 -4.19 -12.71 5.65
CA ASP A 151 -5.14 -13.70 5.13
C ASP A 151 -4.50 -14.55 4.02
N TYR A 152 -3.23 -14.95 4.25
CA TYR A 152 -2.43 -15.71 3.29
C TYR A 152 -2.26 -15.02 1.93
N GLY A 153 -2.15 -13.69 1.94
CA GLY A 153 -1.91 -12.87 0.75
C GLY A 153 -3.17 -12.34 0.05
N LYS A 154 -4.38 -12.64 0.56
CA LYS A 154 -5.63 -12.09 0.01
C LYS A 154 -5.83 -10.60 0.31
N THR A 155 -5.20 -10.13 1.38
CA THR A 155 -5.23 -8.73 1.80
C THR A 155 -3.80 -8.22 1.88
N LEU A 156 -3.46 -7.18 1.12
CA LEU A 156 -2.21 -6.44 1.27
C LEU A 156 -2.41 -5.31 2.26
N LEU A 157 -1.37 -5.00 3.01
CA LEU A 157 -1.37 -4.05 4.10
C LEU A 157 -0.31 -2.99 3.87
N ASP A 158 -0.61 -1.76 4.27
CA ASP A 158 0.41 -0.73 4.41
C ASP A 158 1.49 -1.19 5.40
N PRO A 159 2.76 -1.36 4.97
CA PRO A 159 3.84 -1.76 5.88
C PRO A 159 4.12 -0.76 7.00
N LEU A 160 3.91 0.53 6.79
CA LEU A 160 4.25 1.58 7.77
C LEU A 160 3.37 1.51 9.02
N ALA A 161 2.15 0.98 8.91
CA ALA A 161 1.28 0.72 10.06
C ALA A 161 1.77 -0.43 10.97
N TYR A 162 2.71 -1.24 10.51
CA TYR A 162 3.16 -2.46 11.19
C TYR A 162 4.65 -2.45 11.57
N LEU A 163 5.46 -1.72 10.82
CA LEU A 163 6.87 -1.51 11.11
C LEU A 163 7.08 -0.54 12.29
N PRO A 164 8.24 -0.57 12.95
CA PRO A 164 8.60 0.44 13.95
C PRO A 164 8.45 1.85 13.37
N ALA A 165 7.79 2.73 14.12
CA ALA A 165 7.46 4.07 13.65
C ALA A 165 8.72 4.86 13.24
N VAL A 166 8.58 5.62 12.17
CA VAL A 166 9.59 6.56 11.66
C VAL A 166 9.06 7.98 11.83
N GLU A 167 9.95 8.92 12.15
CA GLU A 167 9.55 10.33 12.25
C GLU A 167 9.28 10.92 10.87
N ASP A 168 8.14 11.58 10.76
CA ASP A 168 7.78 12.42 9.64
C ASP A 168 7.08 13.66 10.19
N THR A 169 7.52 14.83 9.76
CA THR A 169 7.05 16.11 10.28
C THR A 169 6.32 16.93 9.22
N MET A 170 6.38 16.54 7.96
CA MET A 170 5.86 17.33 6.86
C MET A 170 4.47 16.86 6.46
N PRO A 171 3.46 17.74 6.42
CA PRO A 171 2.15 17.35 5.92
C PRO A 171 2.17 17.17 4.39
N PRO A 172 1.28 16.32 3.86
CA PRO A 172 1.10 16.16 2.42
C PRO A 172 0.67 17.48 1.78
N GLN A 173 1.10 17.74 0.55
CA GLN A 173 0.79 18.96 -0.20
C GLN A 173 -0.30 18.70 -1.24
N ILE A 174 -1.42 19.43 -1.11
CA ILE A 174 -2.47 19.47 -2.12
C ILE A 174 -2.13 20.58 -3.13
N ALA A 175 -1.64 20.18 -4.30
CA ALA A 175 -1.17 21.08 -5.34
C ALA A 175 -2.32 21.49 -6.27
N ASN A 176 -2.36 20.93 -7.48
CA ASN A 176 -3.17 21.46 -8.57
C ASN A 176 -4.45 20.64 -8.77
N LEU A 177 -5.56 21.32 -9.05
CA LEU A 177 -6.80 20.72 -9.54
C LEU A 177 -6.79 20.75 -11.07
N PHE A 178 -7.23 19.68 -11.73
CA PHE A 178 -7.24 19.58 -13.17
C PHE A 178 -8.58 19.08 -13.70
N ILE A 179 -9.02 19.66 -14.81
CA ILE A 179 -10.15 19.18 -15.62
C ILE A 179 -9.64 18.48 -16.87
N HIS A 180 -10.19 17.31 -17.19
CA HIS A 180 -9.77 16.49 -18.32
C HIS A 180 -10.77 16.53 -19.48
N VAL A 181 -10.28 16.82 -20.69
CA VAL A 181 -11.06 16.84 -21.94
C VAL A 181 -10.38 15.90 -22.93
N GLY A 182 -10.89 14.66 -23.01
CA GLY A 182 -10.22 13.58 -23.72
C GLY A 182 -8.87 13.28 -23.09
N GLU A 183 -7.80 13.26 -23.90
CA GLU A 183 -6.43 13.04 -23.42
C GLU A 183 -5.76 14.27 -22.80
N ASN A 184 -6.32 15.46 -23.03
CA ASN A 184 -5.75 16.71 -22.55
C ASN A 184 -6.31 17.09 -21.17
N PHE A 185 -5.55 17.87 -20.41
CA PHE A 185 -6.00 18.43 -19.16
C PHE A 185 -5.61 19.90 -19.03
N THR A 186 -6.41 20.64 -18.26
CA THR A 186 -6.17 22.05 -17.94
C THR A 186 -6.12 22.19 -16.41
N ASN A 187 -5.15 22.96 -15.92
CA ASN A 187 -5.09 23.34 -14.51
C ASN A 187 -6.21 24.33 -14.18
N LEU A 188 -6.95 24.07 -13.11
CA LEU A 188 -7.95 24.97 -12.55
C LEU A 188 -7.38 25.61 -11.30
N ASN A 189 -7.21 26.92 -11.33
CA ASN A 189 -6.80 27.71 -10.18
C ASN A 189 -8.02 28.11 -9.36
N ASP A 190 -7.77 28.44 -8.10
CA ASP A 190 -8.79 28.99 -7.21
C ASP A 190 -9.28 30.35 -7.74
N GLY A 191 -10.60 30.52 -7.84
CA GLY A 191 -11.26 31.70 -8.40
C GLY A 191 -11.38 31.72 -9.93
N ASP A 192 -10.97 30.66 -10.64
CA ASP A 192 -11.08 30.63 -12.10
C ASP A 192 -12.54 30.71 -12.57
N ASN A 193 -12.75 31.47 -13.66
CA ASN A 193 -14.02 31.56 -14.37
C ASN A 193 -13.96 30.67 -15.61
N ILE A 194 -14.77 29.63 -15.68
CA ILE A 194 -14.74 28.66 -16.78
C ILE A 194 -16.11 28.44 -17.41
N ASN A 195 -16.11 28.09 -18.69
CA ASN A 195 -17.28 27.58 -19.40
C ASN A 195 -17.13 26.06 -19.56
N VAL A 196 -18.18 25.32 -19.23
CA VAL A 196 -18.21 23.87 -19.40
C VAL A 196 -19.36 23.49 -20.32
N SER A 197 -19.08 22.71 -21.37
CA SER A 197 -20.11 22.21 -22.28
C SER A 197 -20.84 20.98 -21.74
N LYS A 198 -20.17 20.21 -20.88
CA LYS A 198 -20.67 19.02 -20.22
C LYS A 198 -19.84 18.74 -18.96
N ALA A 199 -20.22 17.71 -18.21
CA ALA A 199 -19.42 17.23 -17.10
C ALA A 199 -18.14 16.53 -17.59
N PHE A 200 -17.03 16.80 -16.92
CA PHE A 200 -15.71 16.26 -17.24
C PHE A 200 -15.03 15.72 -15.98
N PRO A 201 -14.15 14.71 -16.09
CA PRO A 201 -13.38 14.20 -14.95
C PRO A 201 -12.48 15.28 -14.36
N LEU A 202 -12.45 15.34 -13.03
CA LEU A 202 -11.55 16.17 -12.25
C LEU A 202 -10.55 15.31 -11.49
N THR A 203 -9.28 15.71 -11.50
CA THR A 203 -8.23 15.08 -10.69
C THR A 203 -7.49 16.12 -9.87
N VAL A 204 -6.92 15.73 -8.73
CA VAL A 204 -6.03 16.58 -7.95
C VAL A 204 -4.66 15.93 -7.79
N SER A 205 -3.61 16.75 -7.86
CA SER A 205 -2.26 16.34 -7.50
C SER A 205 -2.07 16.49 -5.99
N ILE A 206 -1.78 15.39 -5.31
CA ILE A 206 -1.41 15.35 -3.90
C ILE A 206 -0.06 14.65 -3.82
N ILE A 207 0.89 15.26 -3.13
CA ILE A 207 2.24 14.74 -2.99
C ILE A 207 2.62 14.81 -1.52
N ASP A 208 3.08 13.71 -0.97
CA ASP A 208 3.76 13.71 0.32
C ASP A 208 5.28 13.67 0.13
N GLY A 209 5.98 14.62 0.75
CA GLY A 209 7.44 14.71 0.67
C GLY A 209 8.16 13.87 1.73
N GLY A 210 7.43 13.41 2.75
CA GLY A 210 8.04 12.93 3.98
C GLY A 210 9.12 13.88 4.50
N VAL A 211 10.28 13.34 4.88
CA VAL A 211 11.39 14.14 5.41
C VAL A 211 12.24 14.87 4.35
N LYS A 212 12.01 14.64 3.04
CA LYS A 212 12.77 15.25 1.95
C LYS A 212 11.84 15.73 0.83
N ASN A 213 11.81 17.03 0.54
CA ASN A 213 10.99 17.63 -0.53
C ASN A 213 11.15 17.02 -1.94
N SER A 214 12.24 16.29 -2.21
CA SER A 214 12.44 15.60 -3.49
C SER A 214 11.69 14.27 -3.60
N GLN A 215 11.20 13.71 -2.49
CA GLN A 215 10.41 12.50 -2.49
C GLN A 215 8.96 12.83 -2.85
N ARG A 216 8.31 11.87 -3.52
CA ARG A 216 6.95 12.02 -4.00
C ARG A 216 6.17 10.77 -3.66
N ARG A 217 5.67 10.73 -2.43
CA ARG A 217 4.92 9.62 -1.85
C ARG A 217 3.42 9.86 -2.00
N GLY A 218 2.65 8.78 -2.00
CA GLY A 218 1.20 8.80 -1.82
C GLY A 218 0.78 9.08 -0.37
N VAL A 219 -0.52 9.29 -0.21
CA VAL A 219 -1.17 9.59 1.08
C VAL A 219 -1.94 8.39 1.60
N LYS A 220 -2.21 8.36 2.91
CA LYS A 220 -2.98 7.29 3.56
C LYS A 220 -4.48 7.48 3.42
N ASP A 221 -4.94 8.72 3.52
CA ASP A 221 -6.36 9.05 3.40
C ASP A 221 -6.54 10.23 2.45
N VAL A 222 -7.57 10.17 1.62
CA VAL A 222 -8.04 11.32 0.84
C VAL A 222 -9.55 11.41 0.90
N LYS A 223 -10.07 12.62 1.09
CA LYS A 223 -11.50 12.93 1.12
C LYS A 223 -11.79 14.16 0.27
N PHE A 224 -12.81 14.05 -0.55
CA PHE A 224 -13.33 15.09 -1.41
C PHE A 224 -14.71 15.52 -0.92
N LEU A 225 -14.90 16.82 -0.77
CA LEU A 225 -16.20 17.43 -0.56
C LEU A 225 -16.53 18.32 -1.76
N PHE A 226 -17.78 18.31 -2.19
CA PHE A 226 -18.29 19.14 -3.27
C PHE A 226 -19.43 20.01 -2.73
N ASN A 227 -19.30 21.33 -2.84
CA ASN A 227 -20.26 22.31 -2.31
C ASN A 227 -20.62 22.09 -0.83
N GLY A 228 -19.63 21.68 -0.03
CA GLY A 228 -19.79 21.42 1.41
C GLY A 228 -20.26 20.00 1.76
N GLU A 229 -20.71 19.21 0.78
CA GLU A 229 -21.17 17.83 0.99
C GLU A 229 -20.06 16.82 0.73
N ALA A 230 -20.02 15.73 1.50
CA ALA A 230 -19.06 14.64 1.26
C ALA A 230 -19.34 13.98 -0.09
N TYR A 231 -18.34 13.95 -0.97
CA TYR A 231 -18.47 13.41 -2.32
C TYR A 231 -17.83 12.03 -2.45
N LYS A 232 -16.60 11.88 -1.97
CA LYS A 232 -15.83 10.63 -2.10
C LYS A 232 -14.68 10.59 -1.10
N GLN A 233 -14.30 9.40 -0.68
CA GLN A 233 -13.14 9.20 0.19
C GLN A 233 -12.47 7.86 -0.11
N ALA A 234 -11.18 7.74 0.22
CA ALA A 234 -10.45 6.49 0.15
C ALA A 234 -9.41 6.40 1.25
N ASN A 235 -9.24 5.19 1.79
CA ASN A 235 -8.20 4.84 2.74
C ASN A 235 -7.25 3.78 2.15
N PHE A 236 -5.95 4.06 2.20
CA PHE A 236 -4.88 3.23 1.69
C PHE A 236 -4.16 2.47 2.81
N SER A 237 -4.88 1.98 3.84
CA SER A 237 -4.26 1.12 4.87
C SER A 237 -4.20 -0.35 4.47
N SER A 238 -5.04 -0.76 3.50
CA SER A 238 -5.09 -2.13 2.99
C SER A 238 -5.72 -2.19 1.61
N LEU A 239 -5.34 -3.18 0.83
CA LEU A 239 -5.95 -3.54 -0.44
C LEU A 239 -6.37 -5.00 -0.40
N ARG A 240 -7.63 -5.31 -0.71
CA ARG A 240 -8.14 -6.68 -0.73
C ARG A 240 -8.42 -7.11 -2.17
N PHE A 241 -8.04 -8.33 -2.51
CA PHE A 241 -8.30 -8.86 -3.86
C PHE A 241 -9.71 -9.44 -3.93
N GLU A 242 -10.58 -8.78 -4.68
CA GLU A 242 -11.98 -9.15 -4.84
C GLU A 242 -12.41 -8.93 -6.29
N GLU A 243 -13.12 -9.90 -6.86
CA GLU A 243 -13.66 -9.81 -8.24
C GLU A 243 -12.60 -9.49 -9.30
N GLY A 244 -11.37 -10.01 -9.12
CA GLY A 244 -10.26 -9.80 -10.06
C GLY A 244 -9.54 -8.46 -9.93
N LYS A 245 -9.91 -7.61 -8.94
CA LYS A 245 -9.27 -6.31 -8.70
C LYS A 245 -8.83 -6.17 -7.26
N TRP A 246 -7.75 -5.42 -7.05
CA TRP A 246 -7.40 -4.89 -5.72
C TRP A 246 -8.32 -3.73 -5.40
N LYS A 247 -8.92 -3.75 -4.21
CA LYS A 247 -9.86 -2.72 -3.75
C LYS A 247 -9.50 -2.20 -2.37
N THR A 248 -9.71 -0.91 -2.11
CA THR A 248 -9.63 -0.34 -0.76
C THR A 248 -10.76 -0.87 0.12
N LYS A 249 -10.74 -0.53 1.41
CA LYS A 249 -11.82 -0.87 2.35
C LYS A 249 -13.18 -0.32 1.93
N GLU A 250 -13.20 0.83 1.26
CA GLU A 250 -14.41 1.45 0.70
C GLU A 250 -14.89 0.77 -0.60
N GLY A 251 -14.17 -0.24 -1.10
CA GLY A 251 -14.52 -0.98 -2.31
C GLY A 251 -14.02 -0.35 -3.61
N HIS A 252 -13.19 0.69 -3.54
CA HIS A 252 -12.66 1.38 -4.72
C HIS A 252 -11.48 0.61 -5.32
N SER A 253 -11.55 0.33 -6.62
CA SER A 253 -10.44 -0.17 -7.42
C SER A 253 -9.49 0.96 -7.85
N PHE A 254 -8.39 0.61 -8.51
CA PHE A 254 -7.40 1.59 -8.97
C PHE A 254 -8.03 2.67 -9.88
N ASP A 255 -8.80 2.24 -10.88
CA ASP A 255 -9.46 3.12 -11.86
C ASP A 255 -10.51 4.02 -11.21
N ASP A 256 -11.05 3.59 -10.06
CA ASP A 256 -11.97 4.43 -9.29
C ASP A 256 -11.21 5.56 -8.62
N LEU A 257 -9.96 5.38 -8.17
CA LEU A 257 -9.23 6.34 -7.35
C LEU A 257 -8.21 7.18 -8.10
N PHE A 258 -7.75 6.71 -9.25
CA PHE A 258 -6.70 7.36 -10.02
C PHE A 258 -7.11 7.53 -11.47
N PHE A 259 -6.68 8.64 -12.05
CA PHE A 259 -6.72 8.83 -13.49
C PHE A 259 -5.35 9.37 -13.91
N LYS A 260 -4.67 8.61 -14.78
CA LYS A 260 -3.24 8.76 -15.04
C LYS A 260 -2.43 8.58 -13.74
N ASP A 261 -1.76 9.62 -13.27
CA ASP A 261 -0.92 9.60 -12.07
C ASP A 261 -1.49 10.48 -10.93
N ARG A 262 -2.78 10.83 -10.99
CA ARG A 262 -3.42 11.78 -10.05
C ARG A 262 -4.66 11.19 -9.41
N TYR A 263 -4.98 11.67 -8.22
CA TYR A 263 -6.18 11.26 -7.50
C TYR A 263 -7.42 11.75 -8.24
N LEU A 264 -8.27 10.81 -8.65
CA LEU A 264 -9.52 11.09 -9.33
C LEU A 264 -10.56 11.58 -8.32
N VAL A 265 -10.87 12.87 -8.39
CA VAL A 265 -11.99 13.45 -7.65
C VAL A 265 -13.26 12.78 -8.16
N GLY A 266 -13.52 12.87 -9.46
CA GLY A 266 -14.67 12.25 -10.13
C GLY A 266 -15.25 13.15 -11.21
N ILE A 267 -16.47 12.84 -11.66
CA ILE A 267 -17.23 13.68 -12.59
C ILE A 267 -18.28 14.43 -11.78
N LEU A 268 -18.03 15.71 -11.51
CA LEU A 268 -18.89 16.55 -10.68
C LEU A 268 -20.02 17.19 -11.49
N ASN A 269 -21.19 17.34 -10.88
CA ASN A 269 -22.34 18.03 -11.45
C ASN A 269 -22.22 19.54 -11.23
N LEU A 270 -21.25 20.16 -11.91
CA LEU A 270 -20.98 21.60 -11.79
C LEU A 270 -22.22 22.41 -12.22
N LYS A 271 -22.59 23.41 -11.42
CA LYS A 271 -23.74 24.30 -11.66
C LYS A 271 -23.27 25.70 -12.04
N ALA A 272 -24.13 26.48 -12.70
CA ALA A 272 -23.86 27.88 -12.97
C ALA A 272 -23.63 28.63 -11.65
N GLY A 273 -22.63 29.51 -11.62
CA GLY A 273 -22.15 30.15 -10.39
C GLY A 273 -20.97 29.42 -9.75
N GLU A 274 -20.73 29.73 -8.47
CA GLU A 274 -19.61 29.17 -7.72
C GLU A 274 -19.83 27.70 -7.38
N ASN A 275 -18.79 26.89 -7.57
CA ASN A 275 -18.71 25.52 -7.12
C ASN A 275 -17.41 25.34 -6.34
N THR A 276 -17.48 24.70 -5.17
CA THR A 276 -16.33 24.50 -4.30
C THR A 276 -15.98 23.02 -4.21
N ILE A 277 -14.70 22.72 -4.37
CA ILE A 277 -14.13 21.38 -4.16
C ILE A 277 -13.13 21.49 -3.01
N LYS A 278 -13.44 20.86 -1.89
CA LYS A 278 -12.52 20.76 -0.75
C LYS A 278 -11.85 19.39 -0.74
N VAL A 279 -10.54 19.40 -0.65
CA VAL A 279 -9.70 18.21 -0.50
C VAL A 279 -9.15 18.18 0.92
N GLN A 280 -9.30 17.06 1.59
CA GLN A 280 -8.69 16.78 2.89
C GLN A 280 -7.87 15.50 2.76
N THR A 281 -6.66 15.48 3.29
CA THR A 281 -5.76 14.35 3.13
C THR A 281 -4.90 14.15 4.37
N LYS A 282 -4.45 12.91 4.57
CA LYS A 282 -3.54 12.53 5.66
C LYS A 282 -2.48 11.58 5.15
N ASP A 283 -1.23 11.78 5.56
CA ASP A 283 -0.13 10.87 5.25
C ASP A 283 -0.14 9.60 6.15
N PHE A 284 0.88 8.76 6.00
CA PHE A 284 1.03 7.55 6.81
C PHE A 284 1.51 7.80 8.24
N SER A 285 2.06 8.99 8.52
CA SER A 285 2.53 9.41 9.84
C SER A 285 1.46 10.14 10.68
N GLY A 286 0.32 10.46 10.06
CA GLY A 286 -0.81 11.15 10.67
C GLY A 286 -0.82 12.67 10.47
N LYS A 287 0.04 13.25 9.63
CA LYS A 287 -0.03 14.67 9.26
C LYS A 287 -1.15 14.90 8.27
N GLU A 288 -1.93 15.94 8.54
CA GLU A 288 -3.11 16.30 7.76
C GLU A 288 -2.86 17.59 6.98
N SER A 289 -3.51 17.70 5.83
CA SER A 289 -3.65 18.95 5.12
C SER A 289 -5.02 19.06 4.45
N GLU A 290 -5.45 20.29 4.21
CA GLU A 290 -6.67 20.57 3.47
C GLU A 290 -6.49 21.77 2.55
N ARG A 291 -7.26 21.78 1.45
CA ARG A 291 -7.30 22.87 0.49
C ARG A 291 -8.65 22.90 -0.20
N SER A 292 -9.18 24.10 -0.40
CA SER A 292 -10.39 24.33 -1.19
C SER A 292 -10.03 24.96 -2.53
N PHE A 293 -10.79 24.61 -3.56
CA PHE A 293 -10.77 25.22 -4.88
C PHE A 293 -12.19 25.71 -5.19
N SER A 294 -12.36 27.01 -5.38
CA SER A 294 -13.61 27.60 -5.87
C SER A 294 -13.47 27.87 -7.37
N ILE A 295 -14.42 27.36 -8.15
CA ILE A 295 -14.50 27.58 -9.60
C ILE A 295 -15.86 28.17 -9.94
N ASN A 296 -15.88 29.24 -10.73
CA ASN A 296 -17.11 29.89 -11.16
C ASN A 296 -17.48 29.44 -12.57
N ILE A 297 -18.66 28.84 -12.73
CA ILE A 297 -19.17 28.43 -14.04
C ILE A 297 -20.00 29.56 -14.63
N THR A 298 -19.46 30.23 -15.64
CA THR A 298 -20.12 31.36 -16.30
C THR A 298 -21.20 30.94 -17.29
N ARG A 299 -21.08 29.76 -17.91
CA ARG A 299 -22.09 29.18 -18.80
C ARG A 299 -21.96 27.66 -18.85
N ILE A 300 -23.11 26.97 -18.82
CA ILE A 300 -23.22 25.56 -19.15
C ILE A 300 -23.72 25.45 -20.59
N SER A 301 -22.82 25.19 -21.52
CA SER A 301 -23.12 25.13 -22.96
C SER A 301 -23.60 23.73 -23.34
N GLY A 302 -24.77 23.31 -22.84
CA GLY A 302 -25.27 21.95 -23.07
C GLY A 302 -26.72 21.68 -22.67
N GLY A 303 -27.54 22.71 -22.46
CA GLY A 303 -28.98 22.55 -22.33
C GLY A 303 -29.67 22.68 -23.69
N ASN A 304 -29.94 21.55 -24.33
CA ASN A 304 -31.09 21.31 -25.18
C ASN A 304 -31.77 20.04 -24.66
#